data_AF-A0A661BPP1-F1
#
_entry.id   AF-A0A661BPP1-F1
#
_cell.length_a   1.000
_cell.length_b   1.000
_cell.length_c   1.000
_cell.angle_alpha   90.00
_cell.angle_beta   90.00
_cell.angle_gamma   90.00
#
_symmetry.space_group_name_H-M   'P 1'
#
loop_
_entity.id
_entity.type
_entity.pdbx_description
1 polymer ?
#
loop_
_entity_poly.entity_id
_entity_poly.type
_entity_poly.pdbx_seq_one_letter_code
_entity_poly.pdbx_strand_id
1 'polypeptide(L)'
;MNDTTDKQLQLPEKITAIKECNFVTWSTANDLSAEFMQYFDDVRIPVVGIRHVRQWGVQVDDERAIPGHERTSIEDEELWEIVLEAKDGSNYEVNSRFVDPAPEI
;
A
#
# COMPACT_ATOMS: atom_id res chain seq x y z
N MET A 1 -20.09 15.60 24.87
CA MET A 1 -19.07 16.30 24.06
C MET A 1 -18.28 15.20 23.37
N ASN A 2 -18.71 14.80 22.18
CA ASN A 2 -18.02 13.75 21.43
C ASN A 2 -17.10 14.47 20.46
N ASP A 3 -15.83 14.55 20.83
CA ASP A 3 -14.74 14.95 19.96
C ASP A 3 -14.55 13.84 18.92
N THR A 4 -15.42 13.83 17.91
CA THR A 4 -15.13 13.11 16.67
C THR A 4 -14.08 13.95 15.98
N THR A 5 -12.82 13.77 16.37
CA THR A 5 -11.69 14.36 15.67
C THR A 5 -11.81 13.88 14.23
N ASP A 6 -12.27 14.78 13.36
CA ASP A 6 -11.96 14.81 11.95
C ASP A 6 -10.44 14.73 11.90
N LYS A 7 -9.89 13.51 11.96
CA LYS A 7 -8.55 13.24 11.47
C LYS A 7 -8.66 13.52 9.98
N GLN A 8 -8.58 14.80 9.63
CA GLN A 8 -7.98 15.22 8.38
C GLN A 8 -6.75 14.33 8.26
N LEU A 9 -6.85 13.33 7.39
CA LEU A 9 -5.76 12.43 7.06
C LEU A 9 -4.67 13.35 6.51
N GLN A 10 -3.82 13.87 7.40
CA GLN A 10 -2.67 14.61 6.97
C GLN A 10 -1.89 13.62 6.13
N LEU A 11 -1.68 13.97 4.85
CA LEU A 11 -0.90 13.13 3.97
C LEU A 11 0.44 12.91 4.67
N PRO A 12 0.81 11.65 4.94
CA PRO A 12 2.12 11.37 5.51
C PRO A 12 3.19 11.98 4.60
N GLU A 13 4.27 12.51 5.17
CA GLU A 13 5.33 13.22 4.42
C GLU A 13 5.82 12.41 3.22
N LYS A 14 5.96 11.09 3.42
CA LYS A 14 6.32 10.14 2.35
C LYS A 14 5.33 10.15 1.18
N ILE A 15 4.03 10.17 1.45
CA ILE A 15 2.98 10.18 0.41
C ILE A 15 2.97 11.53 -0.31
N THR A 16 3.18 12.63 0.42
CA THR A 16 3.35 13.96 -0.17
C THR A 16 4.54 13.99 -1.12
N ALA A 17 5.70 13.47 -0.70
CA ALA A 17 6.90 13.40 -1.53
C ALA A 17 6.69 12.54 -2.79
N ILE A 18 5.99 11.41 -2.68
CA ILE A 18 5.63 10.56 -3.83
C ILE A 18 4.71 11.33 -4.80
N LYS A 19 3.72 12.04 -4.27
CA LYS A 19 2.79 12.85 -5.07
C LYS A 19 3.49 13.99 -5.81
N GLU A 20 4.47 14.63 -5.18
CA GLU A 20 5.25 15.71 -5.80
C GLU A 20 6.24 15.16 -6.85
N CYS A 21 6.91 14.04 -6.54
CA CYS A 21 7.87 13.40 -7.43
C CYS A 21 7.21 12.75 -8.65
N ASN A 22 5.99 12.20 -8.51
CA ASN A 22 5.27 11.38 -9.50
C ASN A 22 6.02 10.10 -9.93
N PHE A 23 7.13 9.79 -9.28
CA PHE A 23 7.90 8.58 -9.50
C PHE A 23 8.28 7.95 -8.16
N VAL A 24 8.36 6.63 -8.16
CA VAL A 24 8.86 5.85 -7.01
C VAL A 24 9.95 4.88 -7.42
N THR A 25 10.65 4.38 -6.42
CA THR A 25 11.53 3.21 -6.52
C THR A 25 11.10 2.18 -5.47
N TRP A 26 11.53 0.93 -5.65
CA TRP A 26 11.26 -0.12 -4.68
C TRP A 26 12.00 0.15 -3.37
N SER A 27 11.28 0.06 -2.26
CA SER A 27 11.91 0.15 -0.94
C SER A 27 12.76 -1.08 -0.67
N THR A 28 13.86 -0.95 0.07
CA THR A 28 14.71 -2.11 0.44
C THR A 28 13.94 -3.14 1.29
N ALA A 29 12.89 -2.72 1.99
CA ALA A 29 12.06 -3.58 2.83
C ALA A 29 10.81 -4.13 2.12
N ASN A 30 10.74 -4.08 0.79
CA ASN A 30 9.61 -4.62 0.06
C ASN A 30 9.59 -6.16 0.12
N ASP A 31 8.39 -6.74 0.20
CA ASP A 31 8.17 -8.20 0.22
C ASP A 31 7.60 -8.70 -1.13
N LEU A 32 7.83 -7.95 -2.21
CA LEU A 32 7.32 -8.28 -3.54
C LEU A 32 8.27 -9.26 -4.23
N SER A 33 7.73 -10.13 -5.06
CA SER A 33 8.55 -11.08 -5.83
C SER A 33 9.34 -10.36 -6.93
N ALA A 34 10.55 -10.83 -7.21
CA ALA A 34 11.35 -10.31 -8.32
C ALA A 34 10.63 -10.46 -9.67
N GLU A 35 9.84 -11.52 -9.84
CA GLU A 35 9.00 -11.76 -11.02
C GLU A 35 7.91 -10.70 -11.20
N PHE A 36 7.43 -10.09 -10.12
CA PHE A 36 6.51 -8.95 -10.20
C PHE A 36 7.26 -7.65 -10.49
N MET A 37 8.39 -7.43 -9.82
CA MET A 37 9.18 -6.21 -9.98
C MET A 37 9.74 -6.03 -11.40
N GLN A 38 10.00 -7.11 -12.14
CA GLN A 38 10.56 -7.05 -13.51
C GLN A 38 9.67 -6.29 -14.51
N TYR A 39 8.36 -6.21 -14.26
CA TYR A 39 7.41 -5.48 -15.11
C TYR A 39 7.62 -3.96 -15.07
N PHE A 40 8.35 -3.46 -14.08
CA PHE A 40 8.57 -2.03 -13.83
C PHE A 40 10.02 -1.63 -14.07
N ASP A 41 10.25 -0.34 -14.27
CA ASP A 41 11.59 0.21 -14.34
C ASP A 41 12.31 0.12 -12.99
N ASP A 42 13.61 -0.17 -13.03
CA ASP A 42 14.41 -0.44 -11.82
C ASP A 42 14.66 0.84 -10.99
N VAL A 43 14.76 1.99 -11.67
CA VAL A 43 15.20 3.25 -11.07
C VAL A 43 14.04 4.20 -10.80
N ARG A 44 13.09 4.31 -11.74
CA ARG A 44 11.99 5.27 -11.69
C ARG A 44 10.72 4.66 -12.25
N ILE A 45 9.79 4.35 -11.37
CA ILE A 45 8.50 3.77 -11.70
C ILE A 45 7.45 4.89 -11.71
N PRO A 46 6.71 5.09 -12.81
CA PRO A 46 5.68 6.13 -12.87
C PRO A 46 4.53 5.85 -11.89
N VAL A 47 4.11 6.90 -11.18
CA VAL A 47 2.91 6.88 -10.35
C VAL A 47 1.76 7.51 -11.11
N VAL A 48 0.68 6.75 -11.31
CA VAL A 48 -0.53 7.23 -12.01
C VAL A 48 -1.68 7.53 -11.05
N GLY A 49 -1.57 7.13 -9.78
CA GLY A 49 -2.59 7.38 -8.77
C GLY A 49 -2.11 7.11 -7.36
N ILE A 50 -2.75 7.75 -6.39
CA ILE A 50 -2.56 7.53 -4.96
C ILE A 50 -3.94 7.52 -4.31
N ARG A 51 -4.25 6.51 -3.50
CA ARG A 51 -5.51 6.43 -2.78
C ARG A 51 -5.31 5.99 -1.33
N HIS A 52 -6.15 6.51 -0.44
CA HIS A 52 -6.22 6.04 0.94
C HIS A 52 -7.28 4.94 1.03
N VAL A 53 -6.93 3.82 1.63
CA VAL A 53 -7.79 2.64 1.76
C VAL A 53 -7.84 2.22 3.21
N ARG A 54 -9.05 1.92 3.67
CA ARG A 54 -9.29 1.26 4.95
C ARG A 54 -9.63 -0.19 4.68
N GLN A 55 -8.78 -1.09 5.13
CA GLN A 55 -9.03 -2.52 5.08
C GLN A 55 -9.74 -2.95 6.36
N TRP A 56 -11.00 -3.37 6.23
CA TRP A 56 -11.77 -3.84 7.37
C TRP A 56 -11.26 -5.20 7.83
N GLY A 57 -10.96 -5.29 9.13
CA GLY A 57 -10.65 -6.55 9.77
C GLY A 57 -11.82 -7.53 9.66
N VAL A 58 -11.51 -8.78 9.31
CA VAL A 58 -12.49 -9.87 9.29
C VAL A 58 -12.19 -10.84 10.43
N GLN A 59 -13.22 -11.15 11.22
CA GLN A 59 -13.22 -12.28 12.12
C GLN A 59 -14.06 -13.38 11.48
N VAL A 60 -13.41 -14.44 11.04
CA VAL A 60 -14.08 -15.65 10.59
C VAL A 60 -14.34 -16.54 11.80
N ASP A 61 -15.61 -16.67 12.18
CA ASP A 61 -16.05 -17.76 13.05
C ASP A 61 -16.09 -19.01 12.16
N ASP A 62 -15.14 -19.92 12.32
CA ASP A 62 -15.19 -21.20 11.64
C ASP A 62 -16.35 -21.99 12.26
N GLU A 63 -17.54 -21.87 11.66
CA GLU A 63 -18.81 -22.43 12.16
C GLU A 63 -18.77 -23.97 12.34
N ARG A 64 -17.67 -24.62 11.96
CA ARG A 64 -17.27 -25.93 12.50
C ARG A 64 -16.19 -25.72 13.56
N ALA A 65 -16.62 -25.52 14.81
CA ALA A 65 -15.74 -25.54 15.97
C ALA A 65 -14.96 -26.88 16.06
N ILE A 66 -13.80 -26.94 15.42
CA ILE A 66 -12.80 -27.98 15.67
C ILE A 66 -12.09 -27.51 16.95
N PRO A 67 -12.22 -28.23 18.07
CA PRO A 67 -11.54 -27.85 19.30
C PRO A 67 -10.02 -27.80 19.05
N GLY A 68 -9.42 -26.62 19.25
CA GLY A 68 -7.99 -26.36 19.06
C GLY A 68 -7.61 -25.55 17.82
N HIS A 69 -8.56 -25.10 17.00
CA HIS A 69 -8.24 -24.18 15.89
C HIS A 69 -8.20 -22.72 16.37
N GLU A 70 -7.07 -22.07 16.15
CA GLU A 70 -6.86 -20.67 16.51
C GLU A 70 -7.76 -19.77 15.64
N ARG A 71 -8.42 -18.79 16.27
CA ARG A 71 -9.24 -17.81 15.55
C ARG A 71 -8.34 -16.88 14.75
N THR A 72 -8.38 -16.97 13.42
CA THR A 72 -7.71 -15.98 12.57
C THR A 72 -8.49 -14.68 12.62
N SER A 73 -7.92 -13.67 13.30
CA SER A 73 -8.42 -12.30 13.25
C SER A 73 -7.48 -11.48 12.37
N ILE A 74 -8.04 -10.79 11.39
CA ILE A 74 -7.34 -9.73 10.66
C ILE A 74 -7.77 -8.40 11.29
N GLU A 75 -6.82 -7.55 11.66
CA GLU A 75 -7.10 -6.23 12.23
C GLU A 75 -7.52 -5.23 11.14
N ASP A 76 -8.25 -4.19 11.54
CA ASP A 76 -8.53 -3.04 10.67
C ASP A 76 -7.23 -2.27 10.44
N GLU A 77 -6.89 -1.98 9.17
CA GLU A 77 -5.67 -1.27 8.81
C GLU A 77 -5.99 -0.09 7.89
N GLU A 78 -5.45 1.09 8.21
CA GLU A 78 -5.47 2.26 7.33
C GLU A 78 -4.17 2.29 6.52
N LEU A 79 -4.30 2.26 5.20
CA LEU A 79 -3.19 2.13 4.26
C LEU A 79 -3.27 3.17 3.15
N TRP A 80 -2.11 3.53 2.61
CA TRP A 80 -2.02 4.25 1.35
C TRP A 80 -1.59 3.29 0.25
N GLU A 81 -2.37 3.25 -0.83
CA GLU A 81 -2.06 2.49 -2.04
C GLU A 81 -1.58 3.43 -3.14
N ILE A 82 -0.51 3.00 -3.82
CA ILE A 82 0.12 3.71 -4.93
C ILE A 82 -0.15 2.91 -6.19
N VAL A 83 -0.72 3.56 -7.20
CA VAL A 83 -0.97 2.98 -8.51
C VAL A 83 0.24 3.24 -9.39
N LEU A 84 0.90 2.18 -9.81
CA LEU A 84 2.11 2.18 -10.62
C LEU A 84 1.78 1.77 -12.06
N GLU A 85 2.43 2.41 -13.02
CA GLU A 85 2.39 2.00 -14.43
C GLU A 85 3.60 1.11 -14.74
N ALA A 86 3.33 -0.08 -15.26
CA ALA A 86 4.34 -1.01 -15.75
C ALA A 86 4.84 -0.61 -17.15
N LYS A 87 5.96 -1.20 -17.59
CA LYS A 87 6.55 -0.96 -18.93
C LYS A 87 5.60 -1.24 -20.10
N ASP A 88 4.64 -2.14 -19.91
CA ASP A 88 3.63 -2.51 -20.90
C ASP A 88 2.40 -1.56 -20.90
N GLY A 89 2.36 -0.57 -19.99
CA GLY A 89 1.22 0.34 -19.80
C GLY A 89 0.09 -0.22 -18.92
N SER A 90 0.29 -1.40 -18.34
CA SER A 90 -0.61 -1.98 -17.35
C SER A 90 -0.45 -1.32 -15.98
N ASN A 91 -1.56 -1.18 -15.24
CA ASN A 91 -1.56 -0.51 -13.93
C ASN A 91 -1.67 -1.52 -12.79
N TYR A 92 -0.89 -1.30 -11.72
CA TYR A 92 -0.88 -2.15 -10.54
C TYR A 92 -0.92 -1.33 -9.27
N GLU A 93 -1.56 -1.86 -8.24
CA GLU A 93 -1.75 -1.18 -6.96
C GLU A 93 -0.86 -1.83 -5.92
N VAL A 94 0.01 -1.04 -5.28
CA VAL A 94 0.91 -1.53 -4.24
C VAL A 94 0.75 -0.71 -2.97
N ASN A 95 0.99 -1.34 -1.83
CA ASN A 95 1.05 -0.63 -0.56
C ASN A 95 2.23 0.35 -0.57
N SER A 96 2.00 1.59 -0.14
CA SER A 96 3.02 2.64 -0.02
C SER A 96 4.23 2.27 0.83
N ARG A 97 4.14 1.25 1.69
CA ARG A 97 5.29 0.70 2.44
C ARG A 97 6.33 0.03 1.55
N PHE A 98 5.96 -0.42 0.35
CA PHE A 98 6.85 -1.15 -0.56
C PHE A 98 7.64 -0.24 -1.51
N VAL A 99 7.38 1.05 -1.48
CA VAL A 99 7.97 2.02 -2.41
C VAL A 99 8.48 3.24 -1.67
N ASP A 100 9.51 3.89 -2.18
CA ASP A 100 10.02 5.17 -1.71
C ASP A 100 9.97 6.20 -2.84
N PRO A 101 9.89 7.51 -2.56
CA PRO A 101 9.97 8.52 -3.61
C PRO A 101 11.28 8.34 -4.40
N ALA A 102 11.18 8.35 -5.73
CA ALA A 102 12.36 8.17 -6.57
C ALA A 102 13.31 9.36 -6.41
N PRO A 103 14.64 9.16 -6.55
CA PRO A 103 15.59 10.27 -6.54
C PRO A 103 15.29 11.29 -7.65
N GLU A 104 15.58 12.56 -7.36
CA GLU A 104 15.61 13.62 -8.37
C GLU A 104 16.84 13.42 -9.27
N ILE A 105 16.65 13.64 -10.58
CA ILE A 105 17.67 13.47 -11.63
C ILE A 105 18.23 14.82 -12.05
#